data_AF-A0A4Q0SG79-F1
#
_entry.id   AF-A0A4Q0SG79-F1
#
_cell.length_a   1.000
_cell.length_b   1.000
_cell.length_c   1.000
_cell.angle_alpha   90.00
_cell.angle_beta   90.00
_cell.angle_gamma   90.00
#
_symmetry.space_group_name_H-M   'P 1'
#
loop_
_entity.id
_entity.type
_entity.pdbx_description
1 polymer ?
#
loop_
_entity_poly.entity_id
_entity_poly.type
_entity_poly.pdbx_seq_one_letter_code
_entity_poly.pdbx_strand_id
1 'polypeptide(L)'
;MTRYQTIASLFAVATTAIALQTSPGLAFSSEAQQMCTGDAMRLCSSEIPDIPRVRACMVRNKAQVSPGCRAVMDREATASRKREAAAQ
;
A
#
# COMPACT_ATOMS: atom_id res chain seq x y z
N MET A 1 -47.07 -7.74 -3.91
CA MET A 1 -47.81 -8.36 -2.79
C MET A 1 -46.80 -9.22 -2.04
N THR A 2 -46.29 -8.97 -0.83
CA THR A 2 -46.82 -8.27 0.36
C THR A 2 -45.66 -8.11 1.39
N ARG A 3 -44.66 -7.25 1.14
CA ARG A 3 -43.77 -6.70 2.20
C ARG A 3 -43.75 -5.18 2.23
N TYR A 4 -44.68 -4.58 1.47
CA TYR A 4 -45.22 -3.24 1.66
C TYR A 4 -46.17 -3.25 2.87
N GLN A 5 -45.73 -3.77 4.02
CA GLN A 5 -46.56 -3.79 5.23
C GLN A 5 -45.69 -4.08 6.44
N THR A 6 -44.86 -3.12 6.79
CA THR A 6 -44.45 -2.79 8.17
C THR A 6 -43.66 -1.49 8.01
N ILE A 7 -44.37 -0.44 7.57
CA ILE A 7 -44.70 0.67 8.46
C ILE A 7 -43.42 1.49 8.65
N ALA A 8 -43.15 2.43 7.74
CA ALA A 8 -43.59 3.80 7.98
C ALA A 8 -43.18 4.26 9.39
N SER A 9 -41.91 4.61 9.55
CA SER A 9 -41.45 5.42 10.69
C SER A 9 -40.29 6.29 10.23
N LEU A 10 -40.69 7.44 9.68
CA LEU A 10 -40.03 8.74 9.80
C LEU A 10 -38.61 8.88 9.22
N PHE A 11 -38.57 9.58 8.09
CA PHE A 11 -37.56 10.58 7.70
C PHE A 11 -36.44 10.84 8.73
N ALA A 12 -35.25 10.31 8.44
CA ALA A 12 -34.01 11.04 8.66
C ALA A 12 -33.00 10.57 7.62
N VAL A 13 -32.77 11.44 6.62
CA VAL A 13 -31.66 11.33 5.68
C VAL A 13 -30.38 11.40 6.51
N ALA A 14 -29.72 10.28 6.71
CA ALA A 14 -28.31 10.24 7.09
C ALA A 14 -27.62 9.35 6.07
N THR A 15 -27.26 9.95 4.94
CA THR A 15 -26.36 9.35 3.95
C THR A 15 -25.05 9.06 4.66
N THR A 16 -24.88 7.85 5.18
CA THR A 16 -23.58 7.36 5.64
C THR A 16 -22.68 7.33 4.42
N ALA A 17 -21.79 8.32 4.33
CA ALA A 17 -20.71 8.34 3.37
C ALA A 17 -19.85 7.09 3.61
N ILE A 18 -20.02 6.08 2.78
CA ILE A 18 -19.09 4.97 2.70
C ILE A 18 -17.86 5.55 2.02
N ALA A 19 -16.91 6.03 2.82
CA ALA A 19 -15.58 6.36 2.33
C ALA A 19 -14.99 5.09 1.73
N LEU A 20 -14.88 5.06 0.41
CA LEU A 20 -14.18 4.02 -0.33
C LEU A 20 -12.73 4.03 0.15
N GLN A 21 -12.41 3.13 1.06
CA GLN A 21 -11.05 2.84 1.52
C GLN A 21 -10.28 2.16 0.40
N THR A 22 -9.93 2.93 -0.63
CA THR A 22 -8.86 2.58 -1.55
C THR A 22 -7.55 2.71 -0.77
N SER A 23 -7.17 1.66 -0.06
CA SER A 23 -5.78 1.47 0.35
C SER A 23 -4.96 1.37 -0.94
N PRO A 24 -4.19 2.40 -1.35
CA PRO A 24 -3.28 2.21 -2.46
C PRO A 24 -2.17 1.34 -1.89
N GLY A 25 -2.28 0.03 -2.12
CA GLY A 25 -1.25 -0.92 -1.82
C GLY A 25 0.05 -0.36 -2.35
N LEU A 26 1.01 -0.18 -1.46
CA LEU A 26 2.31 0.41 -1.71
C LEU A 26 2.80 -0.10 -3.07
N ALA A 27 2.72 0.70 -4.11
CA ALA A 27 3.51 0.46 -5.30
C ALA A 27 4.85 1.08 -4.95
N PHE A 28 5.93 0.30 -5.00
CA PHE A 28 7.26 0.92 -5.09
C PHE A 28 7.13 1.94 -6.23
N SER A 29 7.43 3.21 -5.96
CA SER A 29 7.44 4.21 -7.02
C SER A 29 8.36 3.72 -8.13
N SER A 30 8.07 4.06 -9.38
CA SER A 30 8.90 3.68 -10.52
C SER A 30 10.37 4.06 -10.31
N GLU A 31 10.61 5.17 -9.62
CA GLU A 31 11.93 5.64 -9.20
C GLU A 31 12.62 4.66 -8.22
N ALA A 32 11.88 4.19 -7.22
CA ALA A 32 12.37 3.21 -6.27
C ALA A 32 12.63 1.84 -6.92
N GLN A 33 11.81 1.45 -7.89
CA GLN A 33 12.02 0.24 -8.66
C GLN A 33 13.33 0.33 -9.46
N GLN A 34 13.61 1.45 -10.14
CA GLN A 34 14.86 1.63 -10.87
C GLN A 34 16.11 1.56 -9.97
N MET A 35 16.06 2.24 -8.82
CA MET A 35 17.18 2.27 -7.87
C MET A 35 17.42 0.91 -7.19
N CYS A 36 16.36 0.15 -6.93
CA CYS A 36 16.44 -1.13 -6.23
C CYS A 36 16.52 -2.36 -7.15
N THR A 37 16.36 -2.23 -8.48
CA THR A 37 16.34 -3.38 -9.40
C THR A 37 17.65 -4.17 -9.34
N GLY A 38 18.80 -3.51 -9.32
CA GLY A 38 20.10 -4.19 -9.23
C GLY A 38 20.27 -4.97 -7.93
N ASP A 39 19.81 -4.42 -6.81
CA ASP A 39 19.84 -5.09 -5.51
C ASP A 39 18.81 -6.23 -5.43
N ALA A 40 17.63 -6.05 -6.02
CA ALA A 40 16.59 -7.08 -6.10
C ALA A 40 17.08 -8.30 -6.87
N MET A 41 17.74 -8.09 -8.02
CA MET A 41 18.32 -9.18 -8.81
C MET A 41 19.47 -9.89 -8.08
N ARG A 42 20.29 -9.15 -7.32
CA ARG A 42 21.45 -9.72 -6.63
C ARG A 42 21.08 -10.45 -5.33
N LEU A 43 20.14 -9.92 -4.56
CA LEU A 43 19.81 -10.38 -3.20
C LEU A 43 18.50 -11.20 -3.14
N CYS A 44 17.59 -11.01 -4.10
CA CYS A 44 16.23 -11.54 -4.05
C CYS A 44 15.81 -12.22 -5.36
N SER A 45 16.75 -12.71 -6.17
CA SER A 45 16.48 -13.37 -7.45
C SER A 45 15.53 -14.55 -7.34
N SER A 46 15.57 -15.29 -6.22
CA SER A 46 14.67 -16.42 -5.95
C SER A 46 13.20 -16.01 -5.83
N GLU A 47 12.93 -14.73 -5.53
CA GLU A 47 11.58 -14.24 -5.29
C GLU A 47 10.96 -13.63 -6.55
N ILE A 48 11.77 -13.42 -7.60
CA ILE A 48 11.31 -12.90 -8.89
C ILE A 48 10.50 -13.99 -9.60
N PRO A 49 9.34 -13.67 -10.21
CA PRO A 49 8.80 -12.34 -10.52
C PRO A 49 7.77 -11.80 -9.51
N ASP A 50 7.64 -12.40 -8.34
CA ASP A 50 6.62 -12.04 -7.34
C ASP A 50 7.03 -10.74 -6.62
N ILE A 51 6.47 -9.63 -7.05
CA ILE A 51 6.73 -8.29 -6.50
C ILE A 51 6.51 -8.22 -4.96
N PRO A 52 5.40 -8.73 -4.39
CA PRO A 52 5.25 -8.73 -2.93
C PRO A 52 6.33 -9.53 -2.21
N ARG A 53 6.78 -10.67 -2.75
CA ARG A 53 7.88 -11.45 -2.16
C ARG A 53 9.23 -10.75 -2.30
N VAL A 54 9.52 -10.15 -3.47
CA VAL A 54 10.74 -9.35 -3.69
C VAL A 54 10.80 -8.19 -2.70
N ARG A 55 9.67 -7.48 -2.48
CA ARG A 55 9.58 -6.44 -1.45
C ARG A 55 9.91 -7.00 -0.06
N ALA A 56 9.27 -8.10 0.33
CA ALA A 56 9.51 -8.70 1.63
C ALA A 56 10.98 -9.09 1.80
N CYS A 57 11.59 -9.64 0.75
CA CYS A 57 13.02 -9.96 0.72
C CYS A 57 13.91 -8.72 0.82
N MET A 58 13.60 -7.63 0.12
CA MET A 58 14.33 -6.36 0.19
C MET A 58 14.23 -5.72 1.58
N VAL A 59 13.05 -5.79 2.22
CA VAL A 59 12.87 -5.29 3.59
C VAL A 59 13.69 -6.12 4.59
N ARG A 60 13.71 -7.45 4.45
CA ARG A 60 14.57 -8.32 5.28
C ARG A 60 16.06 -8.04 5.05
N ASN A 61 16.45 -7.80 3.81
CA ASN A 61 17.83 -7.54 3.40
C ASN A 61 18.17 -6.04 3.34
N LYS A 62 17.41 -5.18 4.00
CA LYS A 62 17.61 -3.72 3.97
C LYS A 62 19.01 -3.32 4.44
N ALA A 63 19.67 -4.13 5.27
CA ALA A 63 21.07 -3.94 5.66
C ALA A 63 22.08 -4.12 4.50
N GLN A 64 21.74 -4.93 3.50
CA GLN A 64 22.62 -5.38 2.42
C GLN A 64 22.35 -4.71 1.06
N VAL A 65 21.26 -3.95 0.94
CA VAL A 65 20.97 -3.15 -0.26
C VAL A 65 21.90 -1.93 -0.35
N SER A 66 22.07 -1.41 -1.56
CA SER A 66 22.83 -0.20 -1.82
C SER A 66 22.30 0.99 -1.00
N PRO A 67 23.18 1.96 -0.66
CA PRO A 67 22.76 3.18 0.07
C PRO A 67 21.63 3.94 -0.66
N GLY A 68 21.66 3.97 -2.00
CA GLY A 68 20.64 4.61 -2.82
C GLY A 68 19.27 3.94 -2.67
N CYS A 69 19.19 2.62 -2.85
CA CYS A 69 17.94 1.87 -2.68
C CYS A 69 17.38 2.04 -1.25
N ARG A 70 18.24 1.98 -0.23
CA ARG A 70 17.84 2.15 1.17
C ARG A 70 17.19 3.50 1.44
N ALA A 71 17.80 4.58 0.95
CA ALA A 71 17.27 5.92 1.10
C ALA A 71 15.87 6.04 0.49
N VAL A 72 15.64 5.42 -0.68
CA VAL A 72 14.32 5.44 -1.31
C VAL A 72 13.31 4.62 -0.50
N MET A 73 13.67 3.42 -0.03
CA MET A 73 12.81 2.61 0.85
C MET A 73 12.39 3.37 2.12
N ASP A 74 13.31 4.14 2.72
CA ASP A 74 13.04 4.96 3.90
C ASP A 74 12.10 6.13 3.60
N ARG A 75 12.30 6.79 2.45
CA ARG A 75 11.42 7.87 1.98
C ARG A 75 10.02 7.36 1.71
N GLU A 76 9.86 6.20 1.09
CA GLU A 76 8.56 5.58 0.83
C GLU A 76 7.86 5.17 2.12
N ALA A 77 8.57 4.57 3.08
CA ALA A 77 8.01 4.23 4.38
C ALA A 77 7.50 5.49 5.12
N THR A 78 8.26 6.58 5.05
CA THR A 78 7.87 7.86 5.68
C THR A 78 6.71 8.52 4.95
N ALA A 79 6.71 8.51 3.61
CA ALA A 79 5.62 9.04 2.80
C ALA A 79 4.31 8.27 3.02
N SER A 80 4.38 6.94 3.17
CA SER A 80 3.23 6.10 3.52
C SER A 80 2.65 6.51 4.87
N ARG A 81 3.48 6.62 5.91
CA ARG A 81 3.03 7.05 7.25
C ARG A 81 2.40 8.44 7.23
N LYS A 82 2.98 9.39 6.49
CA LYS A 82 2.44 10.75 6.38
C LYS A 82 1.07 10.76 5.68
N ARG A 83 0.88 9.93 4.65
CA ARG A 83 -0.41 9.82 3.94
C ARG A 83 -1.47 9.16 4.79
N GLU A 84 -1.10 8.14 5.56
CA GLU A 84 -2.00 7.50 6.53
C GLU A 84 -2.44 8.47 7.63
N ALA A 85 -1.50 9.26 8.17
CA ALA A 85 -1.81 10.31 9.14
C ALA A 85 -2.64 11.48 8.56
N ALA A 86 -2.61 11.70 7.24
CA ALA A 86 -3.41 12.72 6.57
C ALA A 86 -4.76 12.21 6.07
N ALA A 87 -4.95 10.89 6.04
CA ALA A 87 -6.22 10.24 5.72
C ALA A 87 -7.06 9.95 6.99
N GLN A 88 -6.44 10.07 8.16
CA GLN A 88 -7.09 10.11 9.48
C GLN A 88 -7.54 11.54 9.80
#